data_AF-A0A1G6ZH16-F1
#
_entry.id   AF-A0A1G6ZH16-F1
#
_cell.length_a   1.000
_cell.length_b   1.000
_cell.length_c   1.000
_cell.angle_alpha   90.00
_cell.angle_beta   90.00
_cell.angle_gamma   90.00
#
_symmetry.space_group_name_H-M   'P 1'
#
loop_
_entity.id
_entity.type
_entity.pdbx_description
1 polymer ?
#
loop_
_entity_poly.entity_id
_entity_poly.type
_entity_poly.pdbx_seq_one_letter_code
_entity_poly.pdbx_strand_id
1 'polypeptide(L)'
;MEFKRKAKRFKAKIRAQAVKLLPSTKGFGYEMPPEKILVEIYFDQKGYPAQARDFYQFYDQANWSSPKGTPFRNWKLLASDWLFNYQQELKLAKRLRTNGLFSGGF
;
A
#
# COMPACT_ATOMS: atom_id res chain seq x y z
N MET A 1 32.64 5.42 32.13
CA MET A 1 32.34 6.09 30.85
C MET A 1 32.31 5.03 29.76
N GLU A 2 31.10 4.71 29.28
CA GLU A 2 30.82 3.49 28.52
C GLU A 2 30.65 3.81 27.03
N PHE A 3 31.50 3.23 26.18
CA PHE A 3 31.49 3.44 24.74
C PHE A 3 30.40 2.58 24.08
N LYS A 4 29.32 3.23 23.62
CA LYS A 4 28.21 2.59 22.91
C LYS A 4 28.68 1.98 21.57
N ARG A 5 28.55 0.66 21.44
CA ARG A 5 28.98 -0.15 20.28
C ARG A 5 28.11 0.15 19.04
N LYS A 6 28.73 0.42 17.88
CA LYS A 6 28.06 0.49 16.56
C LYS A 6 27.59 -0.90 16.11
N ALA A 7 26.32 -1.04 15.73
CA ALA A 7 25.79 -2.27 15.13
C ALA A 7 26.33 -2.46 13.69
N LYS A 8 27.09 -3.53 13.45
CA LYS A 8 27.50 -3.95 12.10
C LYS A 8 26.31 -4.63 11.42
N ARG A 9 25.76 -4.01 10.37
CA ARG A 9 24.79 -4.66 9.47
C ARG A 9 25.46 -5.87 8.80
N PHE A 10 25.04 -7.07 9.16
CA PHE A 10 25.40 -8.29 8.47
C PHE A 10 24.74 -8.27 7.07
N LYS A 11 25.52 -8.27 5.99
CA LYS A 11 24.97 -8.46 4.64
C LYS A 11 24.52 -9.92 4.52
N ALA A 12 23.21 -10.14 4.60
CA ALA A 12 22.63 -11.46 4.35
C ALA A 12 22.97 -11.88 2.90
N LYS A 13 23.72 -12.98 2.76
CA LYS A 13 23.90 -13.66 1.47
C LYS A 13 22.52 -14.18 1.04
N ILE A 14 21.92 -13.56 0.03
CA ILE A 14 20.72 -14.09 -0.64
C ILE A 14 21.14 -15.42 -1.28
N ARG A 15 20.84 -16.54 -0.64
CA ARG A 15 20.92 -17.87 -1.25
C ARG A 15 19.77 -17.97 -2.24
N ALA A 16 20.09 -17.91 -3.52
CA ALA A 16 19.17 -18.20 -4.62
C ALA A 16 18.85 -19.70 -4.63
N GLN A 17 17.96 -20.18 -3.76
CA GLN A 17 17.51 -21.59 -3.77
C GLN A 17 16.08 -21.74 -3.26
N ALA A 18 15.29 -22.46 -4.07
CA ALA A 18 13.93 -22.96 -3.85
C ALA A 18 12.78 -21.96 -4.03
N VAL A 19 12.25 -21.93 -5.26
CA VAL A 19 10.83 -21.73 -5.55
C VAL A 19 10.06 -22.84 -4.82
N LYS A 20 9.89 -22.70 -3.51
CA LYS A 20 8.89 -23.46 -2.78
C LYS A 20 7.55 -22.91 -3.25
N LEU A 21 6.82 -23.76 -3.98
CA LEU A 21 5.41 -23.58 -4.29
C LEU A 21 4.72 -23.03 -3.03
N LEU A 22 4.40 -21.73 -3.05
CA LEU A 22 3.56 -21.15 -2.00
C LEU A 22 2.26 -21.95 -2.02
N PRO A 23 1.71 -22.36 -0.85
CA PRO A 23 0.44 -23.05 -0.80
C PRO A 23 -0.57 -22.27 -1.63
N SER A 24 -1.39 -22.96 -2.41
CA SER A 24 -2.40 -22.33 -3.25
C SER A 24 -3.32 -21.50 -2.36
N THR A 25 -3.06 -20.20 -2.25
CA THR A 25 -3.83 -19.23 -1.44
C THR A 25 -5.15 -18.87 -2.13
N LYS A 26 -5.74 -19.85 -2.82
CA LYS A 26 -6.98 -19.65 -3.57
C LYS A 26 -8.10 -19.32 -2.59
N GLY A 27 -8.87 -18.28 -2.89
CA GLY A 27 -10.03 -17.86 -2.10
C GLY A 27 -9.75 -17.01 -0.84
N PHE A 28 -8.49 -16.77 -0.46
CA PHE A 28 -8.17 -15.85 0.66
C PHE A 28 -7.95 -14.39 0.22
N GLY A 29 -8.08 -14.11 -1.08
CA GLY A 29 -7.83 -12.79 -1.65
C GLY A 29 -6.36 -12.39 -1.59
N TYR A 30 -5.45 -13.36 -1.76
CA TYR A 30 -4.01 -13.13 -2.03
C TYR A 30 -3.65 -13.44 -3.49
N GLU A 31 -4.66 -13.75 -4.31
CA GLU A 31 -4.47 -13.95 -5.74
C GLU A 31 -4.12 -12.62 -6.42
N MET A 32 -3.17 -12.69 -7.37
CA MET A 32 -2.60 -11.55 -8.07
C MET A 32 -2.60 -11.84 -9.57
N PRO A 33 -3.07 -10.92 -10.42
CA PRO A 33 -3.81 -9.71 -10.05
C PRO A 33 -5.15 -10.05 -9.38
N PRO A 34 -5.68 -9.18 -8.49
CA PRO A 34 -7.01 -9.38 -7.96
C PRO A 34 -8.09 -9.20 -9.03
N GLU A 35 -9.20 -9.89 -8.84
CA GLU A 35 -10.42 -9.58 -9.56
C GLU A 35 -10.95 -8.20 -9.13
N LYS A 36 -11.40 -7.39 -10.10
CA LYS A 36 -11.87 -6.02 -9.85
C LYS A 36 -13.00 -5.96 -8.82
N ILE A 37 -13.93 -6.92 -8.86
CA ILE A 37 -15.05 -6.99 -7.91
C ILE A 37 -14.58 -7.18 -6.47
N LEU A 38 -13.50 -7.95 -6.24
CA LEU A 38 -12.95 -8.14 -4.89
C LEU A 38 -12.34 -6.85 -4.34
N VAL A 39 -11.74 -6.05 -5.21
CA VAL A 39 -11.23 -4.72 -4.86
C VAL A 39 -12.39 -3.79 -4.52
N GLU A 40 -13.43 -3.73 -5.34
CA GLU A 40 -14.63 -2.92 -5.09
C GLU A 40 -15.28 -3.26 -3.74
N ILE A 41 -15.51 -4.54 -3.47
CA ILE A 41 -16.06 -5.02 -2.18
C ILE A 41 -15.15 -4.62 -1.02
N TYR A 42 -13.82 -4.76 -1.15
CA TYR A 42 -12.89 -4.39 -0.09
C TYR A 42 -12.96 -2.90 0.25
N PHE A 43 -12.97 -2.03 -0.76
CA PHE A 43 -13.02 -0.59 -0.56
C PHE A 43 -14.38 -0.13 -0.03
N ASP A 44 -15.48 -0.77 -0.44
CA ASP A 44 -16.81 -0.54 0.11
C ASP A 44 -16.87 -0.89 1.61
N GLN A 45 -16.34 -2.07 2.00
CA GLN A 45 -16.23 -2.48 3.40
C GLN A 45 -15.37 -1.52 4.26
N LYS A 46 -14.44 -0.79 3.64
CA LYS A 46 -13.61 0.21 4.31
C LYS A 46 -14.24 1.61 4.33
N GLY A 47 -15.40 1.81 3.69
CA GLY A 47 -16.07 3.10 3.60
C GLY A 47 -15.47 4.06 2.57
N TYR A 48 -14.71 3.55 1.60
CA TYR A 48 -14.06 4.34 0.55
C TYR A 48 -14.31 3.77 -0.86
N PRO A 49 -15.57 3.49 -1.26
CA PRO A 49 -15.88 2.85 -2.55
C PRO A 49 -15.37 3.66 -3.76
N ALA A 50 -15.35 4.99 -3.65
CA ALA A 50 -14.84 5.89 -4.69
C ALA A 50 -13.35 5.68 -5.01
N GLN A 51 -12.56 5.17 -4.07
CA GLN A 51 -11.12 4.93 -4.26
C GLN A 51 -10.81 3.61 -4.97
N ALA A 52 -11.77 2.69 -5.08
CA ALA A 52 -11.56 1.37 -5.65
C ALA A 52 -11.09 1.43 -7.11
N ARG A 53 -11.74 2.28 -7.91
CA ARG A 53 -11.42 2.45 -9.33
C ARG A 53 -10.01 2.98 -9.54
N ASP A 54 -9.66 4.05 -8.83
CA ASP A 54 -8.37 4.72 -8.96
C ASP A 54 -7.23 3.78 -8.53
N PHE A 55 -7.41 3.09 -7.41
CA PHE A 55 -6.49 2.07 -6.94
C PHE A 55 -6.28 0.96 -7.97
N TYR A 56 -7.36 0.37 -8.49
CA TYR A 56 -7.27 -0.74 -9.44
C TYR A 56 -6.55 -0.30 -10.71
N GLN A 57 -6.94 0.83 -11.29
CA GLN A 57 -6.35 1.35 -12.52
C GLN A 57 -4.86 1.66 -12.36
N PHE A 58 -4.46 2.23 -11.22
CA PHE A 58 -3.05 2.55 -10.95
C PHE A 58 -2.17 1.29 -10.97
N TYR A 59 -2.61 0.22 -10.29
CA TYR A 59 -1.83 -1.02 -10.24
C TYR A 59 -1.96 -1.88 -11.50
N ASP A 60 -3.09 -1.79 -12.20
CA ASP A 60 -3.29 -2.45 -13.49
C ASP A 60 -2.35 -1.89 -14.56
N GLN A 61 -2.21 -0.56 -14.64
CA GLN A 61 -1.23 0.10 -15.51
C GLN A 61 0.22 -0.26 -15.16
N ALA A 62 0.50 -0.54 -13.89
CA ALA A 62 1.80 -1.02 -13.43
C ALA A 62 1.99 -2.54 -13.63
N ASN A 63 1.05 -3.25 -14.25
CA ASN A 63 1.04 -4.72 -14.36
C ASN A 63 1.20 -5.43 -13.00
N TRP A 64 0.64 -4.85 -11.94
CA TRP A 64 0.80 -5.31 -10.55
C TRP A 64 2.28 -5.50 -10.16
N SER A 65 3.10 -4.68 -10.82
CA SER A 65 4.54 -4.44 -10.77
C SER A 65 5.04 -3.49 -9.70
N SER A 66 6.09 -3.80 -8.95
CA SER A 66 6.97 -2.71 -8.51
C SER A 66 7.71 -2.10 -9.71
N PRO A 67 8.23 -0.85 -9.62
CA PRO A 67 9.02 -0.23 -10.70
C PRO A 67 10.28 -1.01 -11.10
N LYS A 68 10.75 -1.91 -10.24
CA LYS A 68 11.89 -2.81 -10.52
C LYS A 68 11.46 -4.13 -11.20
N GLY A 69 10.18 -4.26 -11.55
CA GLY A 69 9.59 -5.46 -12.15
C GLY A 69 9.31 -6.59 -11.16
N THR A 70 9.48 -6.38 -9.85
CA THR A 70 9.11 -7.41 -8.85
C THR A 70 7.59 -7.44 -8.68
N PRO A 71 6.90 -8.58 -8.92
CA PRO A 71 5.46 -8.70 -8.74
C PRO A 71 5.03 -8.54 -7.29
N PHE A 72 3.93 -7.82 -7.07
CA PHE A 72 3.31 -7.78 -5.75
C PHE A 72 2.67 -9.13 -5.40
N ARG A 73 2.60 -9.44 -4.10
CA ARG A 73 2.06 -10.70 -3.58
C ARG A 73 0.75 -10.54 -2.82
N ASN A 74 0.37 -9.31 -2.51
CA ASN A 74 -0.75 -9.02 -1.62
C ASN A 74 -1.33 -7.64 -1.95
N TRP A 75 -2.38 -7.63 -2.75
CA TRP A 75 -3.07 -6.39 -3.12
C TRP A 75 -3.81 -5.75 -1.94
N LYS A 76 -4.23 -6.50 -0.91
CA LYS A 76 -4.89 -5.94 0.28
C LYS A 76 -3.93 -5.09 1.11
N LEU A 77 -2.64 -5.44 1.15
CA LEU A 77 -1.62 -4.60 1.77
C LEU A 77 -1.48 -3.27 1.01
N LEU A 78 -1.39 -3.34 -0.33
CA LEU A 78 -1.34 -2.16 -1.18
C LEU A 78 -2.58 -1.28 -1.00
N ALA A 79 -3.76 -1.89 -0.92
CA ALA A 79 -5.03 -1.18 -0.71
C ALA A 79 -5.07 -0.50 0.67
N SER A 80 -4.56 -1.17 1.71
CA SER A 80 -4.45 -0.57 3.04
C SER A 80 -3.51 0.64 3.05
N ASP A 81 -2.35 0.53 2.39
CA ASP A 81 -1.39 1.65 2.26
C ASP A 81 -1.99 2.81 1.45
N TRP A 82 -2.72 2.49 0.37
CA TRP A 82 -3.45 3.48 -0.43
C TRP A 82 -4.45 4.27 0.43
N LEU A 83 -5.30 3.56 1.18
CA LEU A 83 -6.30 4.19 2.04
C LEU A 83 -5.66 5.02 3.15
N PHE A 84 -4.54 4.56 3.71
CA PHE A 84 -3.80 5.32 4.70
C PHE A 84 -3.34 6.66 4.12
N ASN A 85 -2.72 6.65 2.95
CA ASN A 85 -2.24 7.87 2.28
C ASN A 85 -3.40 8.81 1.95
N TYR A 86 -4.48 8.28 1.36
CA TYR A 86 -5.69 9.04 1.07
C TYR A 86 -6.27 9.74 2.31
N GLN A 87 -6.33 9.03 3.44
CA GLN A 87 -6.78 9.62 4.71
C GLN A 87 -5.85 10.74 5.21
N GLN A 88 -4.54 10.62 5.05
CA GLN A 88 -3.61 11.68 5.43
C GLN A 88 -3.79 12.92 4.55
N GLU A 89 -3.99 12.74 3.24
CA GLU A 89 -4.25 13.83 2.29
C GLU A 89 -5.54 14.58 2.66
N LEU A 90 -6.62 13.85 2.97
CA LEU A 90 -7.87 14.47 3.43
C LEU A 90 -7.69 15.29 4.73
N LYS A 91 -6.92 14.76 5.69
CA LYS A 91 -6.61 15.47 6.94
C LYS A 91 -5.80 16.73 6.67
N LEU A 92 -4.80 16.65 5.79
CA LEU A 92 -3.98 17.79 5.41
C LEU A 92 -4.81 18.85 4.69
N ALA A 93 -5.65 18.46 3.73
CA ALA A 93 -6.54 19.36 3.01
C ALA A 93 -7.51 20.09 3.96
N LYS A 94 -8.07 19.38 4.95
CA LYS A 94 -8.90 19.99 5.99
C LYS A 94 -8.13 21.05 6.80
N ARG A 95 -6.90 20.75 7.22
CA ARG A 95 -6.04 21.69 7.97
C ARG A 95 -5.70 22.94 7.16
N LEU A 96 -5.38 22.78 5.88
CA LEU A 96 -5.07 23.93 5.01
C LEU A 96 -6.30 24.83 4.83
N ARG A 97 -7.49 24.25 4.66
CA ARG A 97 -8.74 25.01 4.59
C ARG A 97 -9.04 25.74 5.90
N THR A 98 -8.87 25.08 7.05
CA THR A 98 -9.10 25.74 8.35
C THR A 98 -8.09 26.87 8.57
N ASN A 99 -6.81 26.65 8.29
CA ASN A 99 -5.78 27.67 8.48
C ASN A 99 -6.00 28.89 7.56
N GLY A 100 -6.42 28.68 6.32
CA GLY A 100 -6.75 29.76 5.39
C GLY A 100 -8.00 30.57 5.79
N LEU A 101 -8.95 29.96 6.49
CA LEU A 101 -10.12 30.67 7.04
C LEU A 101 -9.76 31.59 8.21
N PHE A 102 -8.70 31.26 8.98
CA PHE A 102 -8.28 32.06 10.14
C PHE A 102 -7.21 33.12 9.81
N SER A 103 -6.64 33.15 8.60
CA SER A 103 -5.63 34.14 8.20
C SER A 103 -6.20 35.41 7.53
N GLY A 104 -7.52 35.54 7.42
CA GLY A 104 -8.20 36.62 6.68
C GLY A 104 -8.95 37.63 7.54
N GLY A 105 -8.75 37.66 8.86
CA GLY A 105 -9.47 38.56 9.75
C GLY A 105 -8.61 39.07 10.89
N PHE A 106 -7.77 40.07 10.61
CA PHE A 106 -7.35 41.14 11.52
C PHE A 106 -6.95 42.36 10.69
#